data_AF-A0AAN0LZ39-F1
#
_entry.id   AF-A0AAN0LZ39-F1
#
_cell.length_a   1.000
_cell.length_b   1.000
_cell.length_c   1.000
_cell.angle_alpha   90.00
_cell.angle_beta   90.00
_cell.angle_gamma   90.00
#
_symmetry.space_group_name_H-M   'P 1'
#
loop_
_entity.id
_entity.type
_entity.pdbx_description
1 polymer ?
#
loop_
_entity_poly.entity_id
_entity_poly.type
_entity_poly.pdbx_seq_one_letter_code
_entity_poly.pdbx_strand_id
1 'polypeptide(L)' 'MKQTVLTRMKSRIVLASLLFGLFFGAGNLIFPVNIGQLSGSNIAQSSFGFILTAVGLASLGVIVCGRSKAIV' A
#
# COMPACT_ATOMS: atom_id res chain seq x y z
N MET A 1 6.59 28.22 22.96
CA MET A 1 5.52 27.30 22.50
C MET A 1 5.39 27.12 20.97
N LYS A 2 6.24 27.74 20.12
CA LYS A 2 6.15 27.58 18.64
C LYS A 2 6.92 26.38 18.08
N GLN A 3 7.90 25.84 18.82
CA GLN A 3 8.78 24.77 18.34
C GLN A 3 8.05 23.42 18.16
N THR A 4 7.07 23.10 19.02
CA THR A 4 6.34 21.81 18.99
C THR A 4 5.45 21.66 17.75
N VAL A 5 4.92 22.76 17.21
CA VAL A 5 4.04 22.74 16.04
C VAL A 5 4.85 22.60 14.74
N LEU A 6 6.01 23.27 14.65
CA LEU A 6 6.88 23.19 13.47
C LEU A 6 7.44 21.76 13.27
N THR A 7 7.80 21.07 14.35
CA THR A 7 8.24 19.66 14.31
C THR A 7 7.11 18.72 13.88
N ARG A 8 5.86 18.97 14.30
CA ARG A 8 4.69 18.20 13.84
C ARG A 8 4.44 18.34 12.34
N MET A 9 4.56 19.55 11.80
CA MET A 9 4.38 19.81 10.37
C MET A 9 5.47 19.12 9.53
N LYS A 10 6.74 19.24 9.94
CA LYS A 10 7.85 18.50 9.31
C LYS A 10 7.65 16.99 9.35
N SER A 11 7.26 16.44 10.50
CA SER A 11 7.02 15.01 10.67
C SER A 11 5.85 14.51 9.80
N ARG A 12 4.77 15.28 9.67
CA ARG A 12 3.67 14.96 8.75
C ARG A 12 4.10 14.96 7.29
N ILE A 13 4.91 15.92 6.87
CA ILE A 13 5.44 15.98 5.50
C ILE A 13 6.37 14.79 5.23
N VAL A 14 7.23 14.43 6.18
CA VAL A 14 8.10 13.26 6.07
C VAL A 14 7.28 11.96 6.03
N LEU A 15 6.31 11.80 6.92
CA LEU A 15 5.42 10.64 6.93
C LEU A 15 4.58 10.55 5.65
N ALA A 16 4.07 11.67 5.15
CA ALA A 16 3.34 11.73 3.89
C ALA A 16 4.24 11.38 2.71
N SER A 17 5.50 11.85 2.68
CA SER A 17 6.48 11.51 1.65
C SER A 17 6.88 10.02 1.70
N LEU A 18 7.02 9.45 2.90
CA LEU A 18 7.31 8.03 3.09
C LEU A 18 6.13 7.13 2.71
N LEU A 19 4.92 7.49 3.13
CA LEU A 19 3.70 6.77 2.74
C LEU A 19 3.44 6.93 1.25
N PHE A 20 3.67 8.11 0.68
CA PHE A 20 3.64 8.33 -0.75
C PHE A 20 4.68 7.43 -1.44
N GLY A 21 5.94 7.41 -1.01
CA GLY A 21 6.96 6.51 -1.55
C GLY A 21 6.64 5.02 -1.35
N LEU A 22 5.90 4.64 -0.32
CA LEU A 22 5.47 3.27 -0.05
C LEU A 22 4.30 2.85 -0.97
N PHE A 23 3.33 3.74 -1.23
CA PHE A 23 2.15 3.48 -2.06
C PHE A 23 2.31 3.89 -3.54
N PHE A 24 3.23 4.78 -3.88
CA PHE A 24 3.59 5.20 -5.24
C PHE A 24 4.98 4.72 -5.65
N GLY A 25 5.71 4.04 -4.78
CA GLY A 25 7.03 3.48 -5.11
C GLY A 25 6.95 2.43 -6.22
N ALA A 26 8.13 2.06 -6.72
CA ALA A 26 8.35 1.05 -7.76
C ALA A 26 7.42 -0.17 -7.64
N GLY A 27 7.25 -0.73 -6.44
CA GLY A 27 6.41 -1.92 -6.22
C GLY A 27 4.90 -1.74 -6.48
N ASN A 28 4.32 -0.56 -6.30
CA ASN A 28 2.87 -0.36 -6.45
C ASN A 28 2.48 0.25 -7.81
N LEU A 29 3.45 0.70 -8.62
CA LEU A 29 3.24 1.18 -9.99
C LEU A 29 3.83 0.25 -11.06
N ILE A 30 4.98 -0.37 -10.81
CA ILE A 30 5.60 -1.28 -11.80
C ILE A 30 4.76 -2.54 -11.97
N PHE A 31 4.27 -3.12 -10.87
CA PHE A 31 3.51 -4.36 -10.95
C PHE A 31 2.17 -4.21 -11.68
N PRO A 32 1.30 -3.22 -11.38
CA PRO A 32 0.06 -3.04 -12.12
C PRO A 32 0.27 -2.71 -13.59
N VAL A 33 1.29 -1.88 -13.93
CA VAL A 33 1.62 -1.56 -15.33
C VAL A 33 2.15 -2.79 -16.05
N ASN A 34 3.06 -3.54 -15.45
CA ASN A 34 3.61 -4.77 -16.04
C ASN A 34 2.54 -5.85 -16.21
N ILE A 35 1.70 -6.08 -15.20
CA ILE A 35 0.56 -6.99 -15.29
C ILE A 35 -0.39 -6.52 -16.39
N GLY A 36 -0.69 -5.21 -16.46
CA GLY A 36 -1.53 -4.62 -17.51
C GLY A 36 -0.96 -4.82 -18.92
N GLN A 37 0.35 -4.65 -19.09
CA GLN A 37 1.05 -4.90 -20.36
C GLN A 37 1.01 -6.39 -20.75
N LEU A 38 1.27 -7.28 -19.80
CA LEU A 38 1.22 -8.73 -20.02
C LEU A 38 -0.21 -9.26 -20.25
N SER A 39 -1.23 -8.53 -19.79
CA SER A 39 -2.63 -8.94 -19.90
C SER A 39 -3.21 -8.80 -21.30
N GLY A 40 -2.64 -7.91 -22.14
CA GLY A 40 -3.11 -7.68 -23.52
C GLY A 40 -4.61 -7.36 -23.56
N SER A 41 -5.40 -8.22 -24.21
CA SER A 41 -6.86 -8.08 -24.29
C SER A 41 -7.61 -8.49 -23.01
N ASN A 42 -6.97 -9.24 -22.10
CA ASN A 42 -7.59 -9.81 -20.91
C ASN A 42 -7.39 -8.97 -19.64
N ILE A 43 -7.26 -7.65 -19.80
CA ILE A 43 -7.04 -6.70 -18.69
C ILE A 43 -8.10 -6.85 -17.60
N ALA A 44 -9.37 -7.09 -17.96
CA ALA A 44 -10.45 -7.25 -17.00
C ALA A 44 -10.24 -8.47 -16.08
N GLN A 45 -9.89 -9.62 -16.65
CA GLN A 45 -9.65 -10.86 -15.90
C GLN A 45 -8.38 -10.77 -15.04
N SER A 46 -7.34 -10.13 -15.56
CA SER A 46 -6.10 -9.92 -14.84
C SER A 46 -6.23 -8.92 -13.69
N SER A 47 -6.98 -7.83 -13.90
CA SER A 47 -7.32 -6.85 -12.84
C SER A 47 -8.08 -7.51 -11.70
N PHE A 48 -8.99 -8.43 -12.01
CA PHE A 48 -9.73 -9.17 -10.99
C PHE A 48 -8.81 -10.07 -10.15
N GLY A 49 -7.91 -10.83 -10.77
CA GLY A 49 -6.92 -11.64 -10.06
C GLY A 49 -5.93 -10.80 -9.25
N PHE A 50 -5.53 -9.65 -9.77
CA PHE A 50 -4.69 -8.68 -9.06
C PHE A 50 -5.38 -8.13 -7.82
N ILE A 51 -6.63 -7.67 -7.93
CA ILE A 51 -7.40 -7.16 -6.78
C ILE A 51 -7.62 -8.26 -5.74
N LEU A 52 -8.00 -9.46 -6.17
CA LEU A 52 -8.19 -10.60 -5.26
C LEU A 52 -6.92 -10.91 -4.48
N THR A 53 -5.75 -10.88 -5.13
CA THR A 53 -4.48 -11.21 -4.48
C THR A 53 -3.98 -10.03 -3.63
N ALA A 54 -4.02 -8.82 -4.16
CA ALA A 54 -3.56 -7.60 -3.47
C ALA A 54 -4.40 -7.30 -2.22
N VAL A 55 -5.73 -7.38 -2.32
CA VAL A 55 -6.64 -7.14 -1.19
C VAL A 55 -6.80 -8.39 -0.35
N GLY A 56 -6.85 -9.58 -0.95
CA GLY A 56 -7.01 -10.84 -0.23
C GLY A 56 -5.83 -11.14 0.69
N LEU A 57 -4.59 -11.04 0.21
CA LEU A 57 -3.42 -11.26 1.06
C LEU A 57 -3.26 -10.18 2.13
N ALA A 58 -3.51 -8.91 1.80
CA ALA A 58 -3.45 -7.82 2.77
C ALA A 58 -4.51 -7.98 3.87
N SER A 59 -5.75 -8.31 3.50
CA SER A 59 -6.83 -8.55 4.46
C SER A 59 -6.57 -9.79 5.32
N LEU A 60 -6.05 -10.88 4.76
CA LEU A 60 -5.62 -12.04 5.53
C LEU A 60 -4.54 -11.67 6.56
N GLY A 61 -3.56 -10.86 6.18
CA GLY A 61 -2.53 -10.36 7.11
C GLY A 61 -3.12 -9.57 8.28
N VAL A 62 -4.08 -8.67 8.00
CA VAL A 62 -4.78 -7.90 9.04
C VAL A 62 -5.66 -8.80 9.91
N ILE A 63 -6.37 -9.76 9.32
CA ILE A 63 -7.22 -10.71 10.06
C ILE A 63 -6.35 -11.57 10.99
N VAL A 64 -5.22 -12.08 10.50
CA VAL A 64 -4.26 -12.85 11.30
C VAL A 64 -3.68 -11.98 12.41
N CYS A 65 -3.25 -10.76 12.09
CA CYS A 65 -2.73 -9.80 13.09
C CYS A 65 -3.78 -9.48 14.16
N GLY A 66 -5.03 -9.21 13.77
CA GLY A 66 -6.13 -8.91 14.71
C GLY A 66 -6.65 -10.11 15.47
N ARG A 67 -6.49 -11.34 14.95
CA ARG A 67 -6.80 -12.60 15.66
C ARG A 67 -5.68 -12.99 16.62
N SER A 68 -4.44 -12.60 16.35
CA SER A 68 -3.32 -12.81 17.24
C SER A 68 -3.47 -11.88 18.45
N LYS A 69 -3.85 -12.41 19.62
CA LYS A 69 -3.92 -11.67 20.89
C LYS A 69 -2.54 -11.20 21.42
N ALA A 70 -1.51 -11.17 20.59
CA ALA A 70 -0.14 -10.90 21.01
C ALA A 70 0.41 -9.74 20.21
N ILE A 71 0.25 -8.54 20.75
CA ILE A 71 1.28 -7.50 20.96
C ILE A 71 0.55 -6.36 21.70
N VAL A 72 0.34 -6.60 23.00
CA VAL A 72 0.46 -5.57 24.04
C VAL A 72 1.72 -5.92 24.80
#